data_AF-A0A9D7NWB1-F1
#
_entry.id   AF-A0A9D7NWB1-F1
#
_cell.length_a   1.000
_cell.length_b   1.000
_cell.length_c   1.000
_cell.angle_alpha   90.00
_cell.angle_beta   90.00
_cell.angle_gamma   90.00
#
_symmetry.space_group_name_H-M   'P 1'
#
loop_
_entity.id
_entity.type
_entity.pdbx_description
1 polymer ?
#
loop_
_entity_poly.entity_id
_entity_poly.type
_entity_poly.pdbx_seq_one_letter_code
_entity_poly.pdbx_strand_id
1 'polypeptide(L)'
;MGVAGGSALPGTACNDNTANTINDVWSANCTCAGTAVTFDCEGVANGSALPGTSCDDGNASTGNDTWNANCQCVGQAIDCMGMAGGTALPGTACNDNNANTINDVWDANCICAGTLVTFDCEGVANGTALPGTSCDDGNASTGNDTWNANCQCAGQVIDCMGVAGGTALPGTSCNDNIANTINDVWSANCTCAGMAVSFDCEGVANGSALPGTACNDNNANTINDVWSANCTCAGTAVTFDCEGVANGSALPGTACNDNNANTINDVWDANCNCTGTAVTFDCEGVANGSALPGTSCNDNNANTINDVWDANCTCAGTAVTFDCEGVANGSALPGTSCDDGNASTGNDTWNANCQCVGQVIDCMGMVGGTALPSTSCNDNNANTINDVWVRTALARL
;
A
#
# COMPACT_ATOMS: atom_id res chain seq x y z
N MET A 1 3.43 3.94 -156.14
CA MET A 1 3.79 3.80 -157.57
C MET A 1 5.04 2.94 -157.65
N GLY A 2 4.96 1.72 -158.19
CA GLY A 2 6.08 0.76 -158.21
C GLY A 2 7.02 0.98 -159.41
N VAL A 3 8.31 0.73 -159.21
CA VAL A 3 9.36 0.75 -160.26
C VAL A 3 9.71 -0.69 -160.62
N ALA A 4 9.83 -1.01 -161.92
CA ALA A 4 10.22 -2.35 -162.36
C ALA A 4 11.65 -2.69 -161.86
N GLY A 5 11.79 -3.77 -161.07
CA GLY A 5 13.05 -4.21 -160.46
C GLY A 5 13.29 -3.77 -159.01
N GLY A 6 12.30 -3.19 -158.33
CA GLY A 6 12.42 -2.79 -156.92
C GLY A 6 12.49 -3.96 -155.92
N SER A 7 13.07 -3.71 -154.74
CA SER A 7 13.26 -4.70 -153.65
C SER A 7 12.03 -4.92 -152.75
N ALA A 8 10.94 -4.18 -152.97
CA ALA A 8 9.67 -4.32 -152.25
C ALA A 8 8.80 -5.43 -152.86
N LEU A 9 9.23 -6.68 -152.67
CA LEU A 9 8.49 -7.88 -153.09
C LEU A 9 7.60 -8.40 -151.95
N PRO A 10 6.50 -9.11 -152.25
CA PRO A 10 5.66 -9.69 -151.20
C PRO A 10 6.46 -10.58 -150.24
N GLY A 11 6.31 -10.35 -148.94
CA GLY A 11 7.05 -11.02 -147.87
C GLY A 11 8.37 -10.35 -147.47
N THR A 12 8.83 -9.29 -148.15
CA THR A 12 9.98 -8.50 -147.67
C THR A 12 9.57 -7.58 -146.53
N ALA A 13 10.49 -7.40 -145.57
CA ALA A 13 10.25 -6.54 -144.42
C ALA A 13 10.02 -5.08 -144.84
N CYS A 14 9.08 -4.44 -144.17
CA CYS A 14 8.76 -3.03 -144.35
C CYS A 14 8.44 -2.41 -142.98
N ASN A 15 8.03 -1.15 -142.95
CA ASN A 15 7.49 -0.51 -141.75
C ASN A 15 6.25 0.27 -142.19
N ASP A 16 5.09 -0.12 -141.70
CA ASP A 16 3.82 0.50 -142.05
C ASP A 16 3.56 1.80 -141.26
N ASN A 17 4.47 2.14 -140.33
CA ASN A 17 4.39 3.24 -139.36
C ASN A 17 3.10 3.22 -138.54
N THR A 18 2.38 2.10 -138.50
CA THR A 18 1.25 1.92 -137.61
C THR A 18 1.79 1.49 -136.24
N ALA A 19 1.30 2.14 -135.19
CA ALA A 19 1.66 1.74 -133.84
C ALA A 19 1.03 0.37 -133.53
N ASN A 20 1.74 -0.45 -132.74
CA ASN A 20 1.25 -1.74 -132.26
C ASN A 20 1.10 -2.82 -133.35
N THR A 21 1.91 -2.75 -134.40
CA THR A 21 2.14 -3.85 -135.34
C THR A 21 3.57 -4.38 -135.19
N ILE A 22 3.76 -5.68 -135.42
CA ILE A 22 5.07 -6.32 -135.53
C ILE A 22 5.15 -7.15 -136.80
N ASN A 23 6.38 -7.42 -137.24
CA ASN A 23 6.68 -8.24 -138.44
C ASN A 23 6.00 -7.70 -139.71
N ASP A 24 6.07 -6.38 -139.90
CA ASP A 24 5.56 -5.69 -141.08
C ASP A 24 6.20 -6.22 -142.36
N VAL A 25 5.36 -6.73 -143.27
CA VAL A 25 5.79 -7.24 -144.57
C VAL A 25 4.95 -6.67 -145.69
N TRP A 26 5.55 -6.56 -146.88
CA TRP A 26 4.82 -6.19 -148.09
C TRP A 26 3.84 -7.31 -148.48
N SER A 27 2.59 -6.96 -148.73
CA SER A 27 1.57 -7.88 -149.27
C SER A 27 1.67 -8.04 -150.79
N ALA A 28 1.00 -9.06 -151.34
CA ALA A 28 0.84 -9.24 -152.79
C ALA A 28 0.16 -8.05 -153.50
N ASN A 29 -0.55 -7.21 -152.74
CA ASN A 29 -1.24 -6.02 -153.23
C ASN A 29 -0.44 -4.73 -152.97
N CYS A 30 0.86 -4.83 -152.70
CA CYS A 30 1.77 -3.70 -152.45
C CYS A 30 1.36 -2.82 -151.26
N THR A 31 0.75 -3.40 -150.22
CA THR A 31 0.50 -2.74 -148.94
C THR A 31 1.48 -3.27 -147.90
N CYS A 32 2.15 -2.38 -147.17
CA CYS A 32 2.91 -2.77 -146.00
C CYS A 32 1.93 -2.89 -144.82
N ALA A 33 1.90 -4.05 -144.18
CA ALA A 33 1.08 -4.26 -142.98
C ALA A 33 1.74 -5.31 -142.08
N GLY A 34 1.74 -5.05 -140.77
CA GLY A 34 2.16 -6.03 -139.75
C GLY A 34 1.01 -6.78 -139.09
N THR A 35 1.38 -7.69 -138.19
CA THR A 35 0.42 -8.32 -137.28
C THR A 35 0.14 -7.38 -136.13
N ALA A 36 -1.12 -7.00 -135.94
CA ALA A 36 -1.52 -6.22 -134.77
C ALA A 36 -1.27 -7.01 -133.48
N VAL A 37 -0.64 -6.36 -132.53
CA VAL A 37 -0.33 -6.91 -131.20
C VAL A 37 -0.68 -5.88 -130.13
N THR A 38 -0.93 -6.33 -128.92
CA THR A 38 -1.00 -5.42 -127.76
C THR A 38 0.30 -5.53 -126.99
N PHE A 39 1.00 -4.42 -126.77
CA PHE A 39 2.14 -4.43 -125.87
C PHE A 39 1.65 -4.48 -124.42
N ASP A 40 2.27 -5.34 -123.62
CA ASP A 40 2.07 -5.36 -122.18
C ASP A 40 2.85 -4.23 -121.49
N CYS A 41 2.80 -4.16 -120.16
CA CYS A 41 3.45 -3.11 -119.38
C CYS A 41 4.98 -3.17 -119.40
N GLU A 42 5.58 -4.27 -119.86
CA GLU A 42 7.04 -4.40 -120.09
C GLU A 42 7.42 -4.11 -121.55
N GLY A 43 6.45 -3.77 -122.41
CA GLY A 43 6.68 -3.51 -123.83
C GLY A 43 6.81 -4.78 -124.67
N VAL A 44 6.34 -5.93 -124.17
CA VAL A 44 6.36 -7.21 -124.88
C VAL A 44 5.06 -7.39 -125.65
N ALA A 45 5.17 -7.66 -126.95
CA ALA A 45 4.02 -7.93 -127.81
C ALA A 45 3.26 -9.19 -127.35
N ASN A 46 1.99 -9.02 -126.97
CA ASN A 46 1.12 -10.03 -126.35
C ASN A 46 1.72 -10.66 -125.08
N GLY A 47 2.51 -9.89 -124.33
CA GLY A 47 3.06 -10.34 -123.05
C GLY A 47 2.01 -10.40 -121.93
N SER A 48 2.42 -10.97 -120.78
CA SER A 48 1.53 -11.25 -119.65
C SER A 48 1.46 -10.15 -118.60
N ALA A 49 2.30 -9.11 -118.67
CA ALA A 49 2.34 -8.02 -117.70
C ALA A 49 1.19 -7.02 -117.96
N LEU A 50 -0.04 -7.40 -117.65
CA LEU A 50 -1.23 -6.58 -117.87
C LEU A 50 -1.67 -5.88 -116.57
N PRO A 51 -2.42 -4.77 -116.63
CA PRO A 51 -3.00 -4.16 -115.44
C PRO A 51 -3.76 -5.19 -114.58
N GLY A 52 -3.41 -5.26 -113.29
CA GLY A 52 -3.93 -6.22 -112.31
C GLY A 52 -3.12 -7.52 -112.18
N THR A 53 -2.14 -7.80 -113.05
CA THR A 53 -1.21 -8.92 -112.82
C THR A 53 -0.13 -8.53 -111.82
N SER A 54 0.41 -9.53 -111.12
CA SER A 54 1.48 -9.32 -110.14
C SER A 54 2.76 -8.78 -110.77
N CYS A 55 3.46 -7.95 -110.03
CA CYS A 55 4.80 -7.45 -110.34
C CYS A 55 5.60 -7.27 -109.02
N ASP A 56 6.79 -6.68 -109.08
CA ASP A 56 7.58 -6.29 -107.90
C ASP A 56 8.03 -4.84 -108.12
N ASP A 57 7.57 -3.91 -107.28
CA ASP A 57 7.90 -2.48 -107.39
C ASP A 57 9.23 -2.12 -106.71
N GLY A 58 9.90 -3.10 -106.12
CA GLY A 58 11.18 -2.99 -105.43
C GLY A 58 11.12 -2.27 -104.10
N ASN A 59 9.94 -1.87 -103.62
CA ASN A 59 9.76 -1.17 -102.35
C ASN A 59 9.38 -2.15 -101.24
N ALA A 60 10.30 -2.35 -100.30
CA ALA A 60 10.11 -3.26 -99.17
C ALA A 60 8.99 -2.85 -98.19
N SER A 61 8.43 -1.64 -98.30
CA SER A 61 7.30 -1.16 -97.48
C SER A 61 5.93 -1.40 -98.14
N THR A 62 5.91 -1.96 -99.34
CA THR A 62 4.70 -2.33 -100.08
C THR A 62 4.71 -3.83 -100.40
N GLY A 63 3.53 -4.38 -100.63
CA GLY A 63 3.35 -5.75 -101.06
C GLY A 63 2.07 -5.92 -101.87
N ASN A 64 1.84 -7.13 -102.38
CA ASN A 64 0.78 -7.40 -103.37
C ASN A 64 0.88 -6.45 -104.58
N ASP A 65 2.09 -6.28 -105.11
CA ASP A 65 2.34 -5.32 -106.17
C ASP A 65 1.68 -5.77 -107.46
N THR A 66 0.96 -4.85 -108.09
CA THR A 66 0.26 -5.10 -109.35
C THR A 66 0.51 -3.96 -110.32
N TRP A 67 0.47 -4.30 -111.60
CA TRP A 67 0.48 -3.28 -112.64
C TRP A 67 -0.81 -2.46 -112.55
N ASN A 68 -0.70 -1.14 -112.42
CA ASN A 68 -1.86 -0.27 -112.48
C ASN A 68 -2.29 -0.01 -113.95
N ALA A 69 -3.40 0.69 -114.16
CA ALA A 69 -3.91 1.02 -115.49
C ALA A 69 -2.96 1.88 -116.35
N ASN A 70 -1.96 2.51 -115.73
CA ASN A 70 -0.92 3.30 -116.39
C ASN A 70 0.39 2.52 -116.55
N CYS A 71 0.39 1.19 -116.38
CA CYS A 71 1.58 0.35 -116.43
C CYS A 71 2.70 0.79 -115.48
N GLN A 72 2.33 1.14 -114.25
CA GLN A 72 3.27 1.30 -113.15
C GLN A 72 3.07 0.13 -112.20
N CYS A 73 4.18 -0.53 -111.83
CA CYS A 73 4.14 -1.51 -110.76
C CYS A 73 4.04 -0.76 -109.43
N VAL A 74 2.94 -0.97 -108.70
CA VAL A 74 2.69 -0.34 -107.40
C VAL A 74 2.10 -1.36 -106.44
N GLY A 75 2.59 -1.37 -105.21
CA GLY A 75 2.06 -2.19 -104.14
C GLY A 75 1.12 -1.46 -103.18
N GLN A 76 0.45 -2.28 -102.37
CA GLN A 76 -0.33 -1.80 -101.22
C GLN A 76 0.60 -1.65 -100.03
N ALA A 77 0.42 -0.59 -99.24
CA ALA A 77 1.21 -0.40 -98.02
C ALA A 77 1.06 -1.61 -97.09
N ILE A 78 2.20 -2.11 -96.60
CA ILE A 78 2.23 -3.16 -95.59
C ILE A 78 1.88 -2.53 -94.24
N ASP A 79 0.88 -3.10 -93.55
CA ASP A 79 0.47 -2.67 -92.22
C ASP A 79 1.43 -3.18 -91.13
N CYS A 80 1.21 -2.78 -89.87
CA CYS A 80 2.07 -3.15 -88.75
C CYS A 80 2.05 -4.64 -88.38
N MET A 81 1.14 -5.44 -88.96
CA MET A 81 1.13 -6.90 -88.84
C MET A 81 1.77 -7.59 -90.04
N GLY A 82 2.36 -6.84 -90.97
CA GLY A 82 2.97 -7.39 -92.18
C GLY A 82 1.97 -7.71 -93.29
N MET A 83 0.73 -7.23 -93.20
CA MET A 83 -0.31 -7.49 -94.20
C MET A 83 -0.41 -6.32 -95.19
N ALA A 84 -0.17 -6.59 -96.47
CA ALA A 84 -0.37 -5.62 -97.54
C ALA A 84 -1.85 -5.24 -97.68
N GLY A 85 -2.15 -3.94 -97.57
CA GLY A 85 -3.53 -3.42 -97.54
C GLY A 85 -4.26 -3.64 -96.21
N GLY A 86 -3.53 -4.05 -95.16
CA GLY A 86 -4.10 -4.29 -93.84
C GLY A 86 -4.53 -3.02 -93.10
N THR A 87 -5.22 -3.18 -91.98
CA THR A 87 -5.83 -2.08 -91.22
C THR A 87 -5.05 -1.68 -89.97
N ALA A 88 -4.00 -2.42 -89.60
CA ALA A 88 -3.15 -2.09 -88.46
C ALA A 88 -2.16 -0.99 -88.82
N LEU A 89 -2.63 0.25 -88.88
CA LEU A 89 -1.82 1.42 -89.23
C LEU A 89 -1.46 2.21 -87.97
N PRO A 90 -0.39 3.02 -87.99
CA PRO A 90 -0.09 3.95 -86.89
C PRO A 90 -1.32 4.77 -86.50
N GLY A 91 -1.67 4.75 -85.21
CA GLY A 91 -2.84 5.39 -84.63
C GLY A 91 -4.10 4.52 -84.55
N THR A 92 -4.14 3.32 -85.14
CA THR A 92 -5.25 2.38 -84.93
C THR A 92 -5.08 1.62 -83.62
N ALA A 93 -6.21 1.21 -83.03
CA ALA A 93 -6.22 0.44 -81.80
C ALA A 93 -5.50 -0.92 -81.97
N CYS A 94 -4.85 -1.36 -80.91
CA CYS A 94 -4.20 -2.66 -80.81
C CYS A 94 -4.34 -3.21 -79.38
N ASN A 95 -3.64 -4.30 -79.04
CA ASN A 95 -3.55 -4.81 -77.66
C ASN A 95 -2.10 -5.23 -77.42
N ASP A 96 -1.39 -4.53 -76.53
CA ASP A 96 0.02 -4.80 -76.20
C ASP A 96 0.18 -5.93 -75.16
N ASN A 97 -0.94 -6.51 -74.71
CA ASN A 97 -1.11 -7.51 -73.65
C ASN A 97 -0.54 -7.09 -72.29
N ASN A 98 -0.22 -5.81 -72.10
CA ASN A 98 0.18 -5.29 -70.82
C ASN A 98 -1.06 -4.85 -70.04
N ALA A 99 -1.36 -5.55 -68.94
CA ALA A 99 -2.52 -5.23 -68.12
C ALA A 99 -2.43 -3.83 -67.47
N ASN A 100 -1.25 -3.20 -67.43
CA ASN A 100 -1.01 -1.88 -66.82
C ASN A 100 -1.13 -0.72 -67.80
N THR A 101 -1.56 -0.96 -69.03
CA THR A 101 -1.76 0.06 -70.05
C THR A 101 -3.23 0.12 -70.48
N ILE A 102 -3.67 1.30 -70.93
CA ILE A 102 -4.96 1.49 -71.58
C ILE A 102 -4.78 2.24 -72.90
N ASN A 103 -5.79 2.16 -73.77
CA ASN A 103 -5.82 2.84 -75.06
C ASN A 103 -4.61 2.48 -75.95
N ASP A 104 -4.33 1.19 -76.08
CA ASP A 104 -3.20 0.71 -76.89
C ASP A 104 -3.39 1.07 -78.36
N VAL A 105 -2.35 1.68 -78.93
CA VAL A 105 -2.32 2.10 -80.33
C VAL A 105 -0.99 1.74 -80.97
N TRP A 106 -1.01 1.48 -82.27
CA TRP A 106 0.23 1.34 -83.04
C TRP A 106 0.93 2.69 -83.16
N ASP A 107 2.23 2.74 -82.85
CA ASP A 107 3.05 3.92 -83.11
C ASP A 107 3.59 3.97 -84.55
N ALA A 108 4.35 5.03 -84.89
CA ALA A 108 4.94 5.19 -86.22
C ALA A 108 6.00 4.13 -86.59
N ASN A 109 6.49 3.37 -85.60
CA ASN A 109 7.44 2.28 -85.78
C ASN A 109 6.77 0.90 -85.69
N CYS A 110 5.43 0.84 -85.73
CA CYS A 110 4.67 -0.39 -85.58
C CYS A 110 4.92 -1.13 -84.26
N ILE A 111 5.08 -0.38 -83.17
CA ILE A 111 5.04 -0.90 -81.81
C ILE A 111 3.64 -0.65 -81.26
N CYS A 112 2.96 -1.72 -80.84
CA CYS A 112 1.72 -1.60 -80.10
C CYS A 112 2.04 -1.27 -78.65
N ALA A 113 1.58 -0.12 -78.16
CA ALA A 113 1.77 0.29 -76.78
C ALA A 113 0.60 1.16 -76.32
N GLY A 114 0.20 1.02 -75.06
CA GLY A 114 -0.77 1.91 -74.42
C GLY A 114 -0.18 2.95 -73.47
N THR A 115 -1.06 3.71 -72.86
CA THR A 115 -0.72 4.66 -71.80
C THR A 115 -0.68 3.95 -70.46
N LEU A 116 0.45 4.03 -69.75
CA LEU A 116 0.60 3.44 -68.42
C LEU A 116 -0.41 4.04 -67.44
N VAL A 117 -1.09 3.19 -66.70
CA VAL A 117 -2.02 3.59 -65.63
C VAL A 117 -1.68 2.86 -64.34
N THR A 118 -2.06 3.47 -63.23
CA THR A 118 -2.07 2.80 -61.92
C THR A 118 -3.50 2.44 -61.57
N PHE A 119 -3.74 1.20 -61.16
CA PHE A 119 -5.04 0.81 -60.63
C PHE A 119 -5.13 1.18 -59.15
N ASP A 120 -6.28 1.70 -58.75
CA ASP A 120 -6.61 1.89 -57.34
C ASP A 120 -7.03 0.56 -56.69
N CYS A 121 -7.43 0.59 -55.42
CA CYS A 121 -7.82 -0.59 -54.67
C CYS A 121 -9.13 -1.25 -55.15
N GLU A 122 -9.92 -0.57 -55.97
CA GLU A 122 -11.13 -1.13 -56.61
C GLU A 122 -10.84 -1.64 -58.03
N GLY A 123 -9.60 -1.56 -58.50
CA GLY A 123 -9.20 -1.96 -59.84
C GLY A 123 -9.59 -0.94 -60.92
N VAL A 124 -9.83 0.32 -60.54
CA VAL A 124 -10.13 1.41 -61.47
C VAL A 124 -8.83 2.10 -61.88
N ALA A 125 -8.58 2.19 -63.19
CA ALA A 125 -7.43 2.90 -63.73
C ALA A 125 -7.48 4.39 -63.34
N ASN A 126 -6.45 4.86 -62.64
CA ASN A 126 -6.34 6.19 -62.04
C ASN A 126 -7.52 6.55 -61.12
N GLY A 127 -8.11 5.54 -60.46
CA GLY A 127 -9.20 5.75 -59.51
C GLY A 127 -8.73 6.38 -58.19
N THR A 128 -9.70 6.70 -57.33
CA THR A 128 -9.47 7.46 -56.08
C THR A 128 -9.35 6.56 -54.85
N ALA A 129 -9.63 5.26 -54.94
CA ALA A 129 -9.55 4.32 -53.82
C ALA A 129 -8.10 3.95 -53.50
N LEU A 130 -7.34 4.89 -52.95
CA LEU A 130 -5.92 4.73 -52.62
C LEU A 130 -5.74 4.37 -51.13
N PRO A 131 -4.62 3.72 -50.73
CA PRO A 131 -4.31 3.53 -49.33
C PRO A 131 -4.41 4.83 -48.51
N GLY A 132 -5.12 4.77 -47.39
CA GLY A 132 -5.43 5.91 -46.51
C GLY A 132 -6.70 6.68 -46.88
N THR A 133 -7.32 6.42 -48.04
CA THR A 133 -8.64 6.98 -48.37
C THR A 133 -9.76 6.20 -47.68
N SER A 134 -10.89 6.88 -47.46
CA SER A 134 -12.05 6.29 -46.79
C SER A 134 -12.70 5.20 -47.62
N CYS A 135 -13.22 4.17 -46.96
CA CYS A 135 -14.02 3.11 -47.55
C CYS A 135 -15.12 2.65 -46.57
N ASP A 136 -15.83 1.56 -46.88
CA ASP A 136 -16.77 0.88 -45.98
C ASP A 136 -16.43 -0.62 -46.01
N ASP A 137 -16.02 -1.17 -44.87
CA ASP A 137 -15.63 -2.59 -44.76
C ASP A 137 -16.83 -3.53 -44.51
N GLY A 138 -18.04 -2.96 -44.40
CA GLY A 138 -19.29 -3.66 -44.17
C GLY A 138 -19.47 -4.20 -42.76
N ASN A 139 -18.54 -3.94 -41.83
CA ASN A 139 -18.62 -4.41 -40.46
C ASN A 139 -19.13 -3.28 -39.54
N ALA A 140 -20.36 -3.47 -39.02
CA ALA A 140 -21.00 -2.50 -38.13
C ALA A 140 -20.29 -2.30 -36.77
N SER A 141 -19.28 -3.12 -36.43
CA SER A 141 -18.49 -2.99 -35.20
C SER A 141 -17.21 -2.17 -35.40
N THR A 142 -16.96 -1.72 -36.62
CA THR A 142 -15.81 -0.88 -37.00
C THR A 142 -16.30 0.43 -37.59
N GLY A 143 -15.43 1.45 -37.55
CA GLY A 143 -15.66 2.73 -38.19
C GLY A 143 -14.34 3.39 -38.55
N ASN A 144 -14.42 4.56 -39.20
CA ASN A 144 -13.26 5.21 -39.82
C ASN A 144 -12.52 4.28 -40.77
N ASP A 145 -13.25 3.56 -41.62
CA ASP A 145 -12.68 2.54 -42.49
C ASP A 145 -11.82 3.19 -43.57
N THR A 146 -10.62 2.63 -43.75
CA THR A 146 -9.67 3.11 -44.72
C THR A 146 -9.03 1.96 -45.48
N TRP A 147 -8.64 2.22 -46.72
CA TRP A 147 -7.84 1.28 -47.50
C TRP A 147 -6.45 1.17 -46.88
N ASN A 148 -6.01 -0.05 -46.57
CA ASN A 148 -4.63 -0.27 -46.12
C ASN A 148 -3.66 -0.38 -47.31
N ALA A 149 -2.35 -0.51 -47.03
CA ALA A 149 -1.31 -0.62 -48.06
C ALA A 149 -1.46 -1.86 -48.98
N ASN A 150 -2.23 -2.86 -48.57
CA ASN A 150 -2.54 -4.07 -49.34
C ASN A 150 -3.92 -3.99 -50.01
N CYS A 151 -4.53 -2.81 -50.10
CA CYS A 151 -5.86 -2.61 -50.66
C CYS A 151 -6.94 -3.48 -49.99
N GLN A 152 -6.90 -3.57 -48.67
CA GLN A 152 -7.99 -4.11 -47.88
C GLN A 152 -8.68 -2.95 -47.17
N CYS A 153 -9.99 -2.84 -47.33
CA CYS A 153 -10.79 -1.91 -46.55
C CYS A 153 -10.95 -2.49 -45.14
N ALA A 154 -10.51 -1.74 -44.14
CA ALA A 154 -10.66 -2.13 -42.74
C ALA A 154 -10.86 -0.89 -41.86
N GLY A 155 -11.76 -1.00 -40.90
CA GLY A 155 -11.99 0.02 -39.89
C GLY A 155 -11.25 -0.18 -38.58
N GLN A 156 -11.35 0.85 -37.75
CA GLN A 156 -10.95 0.82 -36.36
C GLN A 156 -12.11 0.30 -35.54
N VAL A 157 -11.84 -0.54 -34.54
CA VAL A 157 -12.86 -1.04 -33.63
C VAL A 157 -13.57 0.13 -32.95
N ILE A 158 -14.90 0.13 -32.98
CA ILE A 158 -15.71 1.09 -32.24
C ILE A 158 -15.72 0.68 -30.76
N ASP A 159 -15.33 1.61 -29.89
CA ASP A 159 -15.31 1.37 -28.45
C ASP A 159 -16.72 1.45 -27.83
N CYS A 160 -16.82 1.16 -26.52
CA CYS A 160 -18.10 1.16 -25.81
C CYS A 160 -18.76 2.54 -25.67
N MET A 161 -18.07 3.62 -26.04
CA MET A 161 -18.61 4.97 -26.12
C MET A 161 -19.01 5.37 -27.56
N GLY A 162 -18.88 4.44 -28.52
CA GLY A 162 -19.19 4.69 -29.93
C GLY A 162 -18.07 5.40 -30.69
N VAL A 163 -16.85 5.42 -30.16
CA VAL A 163 -15.70 6.08 -30.78
C VAL A 163 -14.85 5.05 -31.52
N ALA A 164 -14.74 5.18 -32.84
CA ALA A 164 -13.83 4.38 -33.64
C ALA A 164 -12.36 4.64 -33.23
N GLY A 165 -11.65 3.57 -32.84
CA GLY A 165 -10.29 3.64 -32.30
C GLY A 165 -10.22 4.14 -30.85
N GLY A 166 -11.36 4.26 -30.18
CA GLY A 166 -11.42 4.71 -28.80
C GLY A 166 -10.88 3.68 -27.80
N THR A 167 -10.61 4.14 -26.57
CA THR A 167 -9.96 3.33 -25.54
C THR A 167 -10.94 2.62 -24.61
N ALA A 168 -12.25 2.89 -24.70
CA ALA A 168 -13.26 2.28 -23.84
C ALA A 168 -13.62 0.85 -24.30
N LEU A 169 -12.64 -0.05 -24.26
CA LEU A 169 -12.80 -1.44 -24.70
C LEU A 169 -13.21 -2.36 -23.53
N PRO A 170 -13.84 -3.52 -23.78
CA PRO A 170 -14.11 -4.50 -22.74
C PRO A 170 -12.87 -4.83 -21.90
N GLY A 171 -13.02 -4.79 -20.58
CA GLY A 171 -11.94 -4.98 -19.60
C GLY A 171 -11.15 -3.71 -19.23
N THR A 172 -11.36 -2.58 -19.92
CA THR A 172 -10.80 -1.29 -19.51
C THR A 172 -11.62 -0.67 -18.38
N SER A 173 -10.98 0.15 -17.55
CA SER A 173 -11.63 0.78 -16.39
C SER A 173 -12.65 1.83 -16.80
N CYS A 174 -13.73 1.92 -16.05
CA CYS A 174 -14.79 2.91 -16.22
C CYS A 174 -15.30 3.38 -14.85
N ASN A 175 -16.41 4.13 -14.81
CA ASN A 175 -17.12 4.47 -13.56
C ASN A 175 -18.62 4.34 -13.83
N ASP A 176 -19.28 3.39 -13.16
CA ASP A 176 -20.71 3.13 -13.33
C ASP A 176 -21.60 4.07 -12.49
N ASN A 177 -20.97 4.94 -11.68
CA ASN A 177 -21.57 5.87 -10.72
C ASN A 177 -22.44 5.19 -9.66
N ILE A 178 -22.24 3.89 -9.42
CA ILE A 178 -22.91 3.15 -8.36
C ILE A 178 -22.01 3.24 -7.11
N ALA A 179 -22.53 3.79 -6.02
CA ALA A 179 -21.71 4.08 -4.83
C ALA A 179 -21.11 2.83 -4.14
N ASN A 180 -21.64 1.63 -4.41
CA ASN A 180 -21.28 0.37 -3.75
C ASN A 180 -20.60 -0.63 -4.69
N THR A 181 -19.95 -0.14 -5.75
CA THR A 181 -19.16 -0.94 -6.68
C THR A 181 -17.70 -0.50 -6.64
N ILE A 182 -16.79 -1.44 -6.86
CA ILE A 182 -15.36 -1.16 -7.05
C ILE A 182 -14.85 -1.89 -8.29
N ASN A 183 -13.70 -1.44 -8.81
CA ASN A 183 -13.05 -2.04 -9.99
C ASN A 183 -13.98 -2.09 -11.21
N ASP A 184 -14.66 -0.98 -11.48
CA ASP A 184 -15.59 -0.82 -12.59
C ASP A 184 -14.87 -1.03 -13.93
N VAL A 185 -15.41 -1.95 -14.74
CA VAL A 185 -14.87 -2.29 -16.05
C VAL A 185 -15.97 -2.37 -17.10
N TRP A 186 -15.62 -2.07 -18.34
CA TRP A 186 -16.50 -2.32 -19.47
C TRP A 186 -16.69 -3.82 -19.69
N SER A 187 -17.93 -4.29 -19.75
CA SER A 187 -18.25 -5.67 -20.12
C SER A 187 -18.11 -5.91 -21.62
N ALA A 188 -18.18 -7.18 -22.05
CA ALA A 188 -18.26 -7.54 -23.47
C ALA A 188 -19.50 -6.97 -24.18
N ASN A 189 -20.53 -6.60 -23.42
CA ASN A 189 -21.76 -5.98 -23.93
C ASN A 189 -21.75 -4.45 -23.76
N CYS A 190 -20.57 -3.85 -23.52
CA CYS A 190 -20.42 -2.41 -23.32
C CYS A 190 -21.30 -1.82 -22.21
N THR A 191 -21.43 -2.57 -21.11
CA THR A 191 -21.99 -2.05 -19.86
C THR A 191 -20.84 -1.77 -18.90
N CYS A 192 -20.73 -0.55 -18.40
CA CYS A 192 -19.83 -0.26 -17.29
C CYS A 192 -20.45 -0.79 -16.01
N ALA A 193 -19.74 -1.68 -15.31
CA ALA A 193 -20.18 -2.23 -14.04
C ALA A 193 -18.97 -2.64 -13.20
N GLY A 194 -19.04 -2.44 -11.88
CA GLY A 194 -18.06 -2.94 -10.94
C GLY A 194 -18.50 -4.17 -10.15
N MET A 195 -17.59 -4.61 -9.27
CA MET A 195 -17.88 -5.64 -8.28
C MET A 195 -18.60 -5.00 -7.10
N ALA A 196 -19.81 -5.49 -6.81
CA ALA A 196 -20.56 -5.04 -5.65
C ALA A 196 -19.81 -5.35 -4.35
N VAL A 197 -19.68 -4.35 -3.49
CA VAL A 197 -19.08 -4.46 -2.16
C VAL A 197 -19.97 -3.80 -1.13
N SER A 198 -19.94 -4.30 0.10
CA SER A 198 -20.49 -3.56 1.23
C SER A 198 -19.38 -2.78 1.90
N PHE A 199 -19.57 -1.48 2.11
CA PHE A 199 -18.68 -0.72 2.98
C PHE A 199 -19.01 -0.99 4.44
N ASP A 200 -17.97 -1.17 5.25
CA ASP A 200 -18.12 -1.25 6.70
C ASP A 200 -18.30 0.15 7.31
N CYS A 201 -18.42 0.23 8.64
CA CYS A 201 -18.65 1.49 9.34
C CYS A 201 -17.47 2.47 9.28
N GLU A 202 -16.30 2.05 8.83
CA GLU A 202 -15.15 2.92 8.57
C GLU A 202 -15.02 3.31 7.08
N GLY A 203 -15.97 2.87 6.24
CA GLY A 203 -15.94 3.15 4.80
C GLY A 203 -14.97 2.26 4.03
N VAL A 204 -14.59 1.10 4.58
CA VAL A 204 -13.71 0.14 3.93
C VAL A 204 -14.54 -0.92 3.21
N ALA A 205 -14.28 -1.13 1.91
CA ALA A 205 -14.95 -2.15 1.11
C ALA A 205 -14.68 -3.55 1.67
N ASN A 206 -15.74 -4.27 2.03
CA ASN A 206 -15.72 -5.57 2.73
C ASN A 206 -14.86 -5.57 4.00
N GLY A 207 -14.79 -4.41 4.67
CA GLY A 207 -14.07 -4.28 5.93
C GLY A 207 -14.76 -4.98 7.10
N SER A 208 -14.06 -5.05 8.23
CA SER A 208 -14.50 -5.80 9.41
C SER A 208 -15.28 -4.96 10.43
N ALA A 209 -15.36 -3.64 10.28
CA ALA A 209 -16.05 -2.75 11.21
C ALA A 209 -17.58 -2.80 10.99
N LEU A 210 -18.19 -3.93 11.33
CA LEU A 210 -19.62 -4.17 11.12
C LEU A 210 -20.44 -3.84 12.38
N PRO A 211 -21.74 -3.53 12.25
CA PRO A 211 -22.61 -3.41 13.41
C PRO A 211 -22.49 -4.61 14.37
N GLY A 212 -22.21 -4.33 15.64
CA GLY A 212 -21.95 -5.32 16.69
C GLY A 212 -20.49 -5.71 16.89
N THR A 213 -19.56 -5.28 16.03
CA THR A 213 -18.12 -5.48 16.29
C THR A 213 -17.57 -4.41 17.23
N ALA A 214 -16.49 -4.74 17.95
CA ALA A 214 -15.84 -3.82 18.87
C ALA A 214 -15.28 -2.59 18.15
N CYS A 215 -15.31 -1.46 18.83
CA CYS A 215 -14.71 -0.20 18.40
C CYS A 215 -14.17 0.57 19.62
N ASN A 216 -13.74 1.82 19.45
CA ASN A 216 -13.38 2.72 20.55
C ASN A 216 -13.98 4.10 20.28
N ASP A 217 -14.92 4.54 21.10
CA ASP A 217 -15.59 5.84 20.96
C ASP A 217 -14.78 7.00 21.58
N ASN A 218 -13.60 6.69 22.14
CA ASN A 218 -12.69 7.56 22.87
C ASN A 218 -13.33 8.27 24.08
N ASN A 219 -14.50 7.83 24.53
CA ASN A 219 -15.13 8.34 25.72
C ASN A 219 -14.64 7.53 26.91
N ALA A 220 -13.91 8.18 27.82
CA ALA A 220 -13.39 7.52 29.01
C ALA A 220 -14.49 7.00 29.95
N ASN A 221 -15.74 7.46 29.81
CA ASN A 221 -16.88 7.08 30.64
C ASN A 221 -17.72 5.92 30.07
N THR A 222 -17.24 5.26 29.02
CA THR A 222 -17.91 4.12 28.39
C THR A 222 -17.01 2.89 28.40
N ILE A 223 -17.63 1.71 28.41
CA ILE A 223 -16.94 0.42 28.21
C ILE A 223 -17.68 -0.41 27.17
N ASN A 224 -16.97 -1.40 26.61
CA ASN A 224 -17.50 -2.33 25.61
C ASN A 224 -18.08 -1.63 24.38
N ASP A 225 -17.32 -0.72 23.79
CA ASP A 225 -17.79 0.06 22.65
C ASP A 225 -18.00 -0.83 21.43
N VAL A 226 -19.17 -0.65 20.79
CA VAL A 226 -19.57 -1.42 19.60
C VAL A 226 -20.15 -0.51 18.54
N TRP A 227 -19.99 -0.90 17.28
CA TRP A 227 -20.66 -0.24 16.18
C TRP A 227 -22.17 -0.49 16.23
N SER A 228 -22.96 0.58 16.19
CA SER A 228 -24.42 0.48 16.02
C SER A 228 -24.83 0.17 14.58
N ALA A 229 -26.11 -0.15 14.36
CA ALA A 229 -26.68 -0.32 13.01
C ALA A 229 -26.55 0.93 12.12
N ASN A 230 -26.40 2.12 12.73
CA ASN A 230 -26.18 3.38 12.03
C ASN A 230 -24.70 3.78 11.99
N CYS A 231 -23.78 2.84 12.22
CA CYS A 231 -22.33 3.07 12.20
C CYS A 231 -21.87 4.22 13.12
N THR A 232 -22.53 4.36 14.27
CA THR A 232 -22.01 5.15 15.39
C THR A 232 -21.33 4.19 16.36
N CYS A 233 -20.04 4.43 16.65
CA CYS A 233 -19.33 3.73 17.71
C CYS A 233 -19.74 4.33 19.06
N ALA A 234 -20.24 3.49 19.97
CA ALA A 234 -20.61 3.91 21.32
C ALA A 234 -20.51 2.73 22.28
N GLY A 235 -20.11 3.00 23.52
CA GLY A 235 -20.13 2.02 24.60
C GLY A 235 -21.27 2.15 25.59
N THR A 236 -21.24 1.26 26.58
CA THR A 236 -22.14 1.32 27.74
C THR A 236 -21.59 2.32 28.74
N ALA A 237 -22.35 3.36 29.06
CA ALA A 237 -21.95 4.35 30.05
C ALA A 237 -21.77 3.70 31.43
N VAL A 238 -20.66 4.05 32.09
CA VAL A 238 -20.32 3.61 33.44
C VAL A 238 -19.89 4.81 34.27
N THR A 239 -20.10 4.73 35.57
CA THR A 239 -19.52 5.67 36.54
C THR A 239 -18.32 5.02 37.19
N PHE A 240 -17.19 5.69 37.18
CA PHE A 240 -16.01 5.24 37.91
C PHE A 240 -16.14 5.60 39.39
N ASP A 241 -15.72 4.68 40.25
CA ASP A 241 -15.58 4.95 41.67
C ASP A 241 -14.27 5.70 41.96
N CYS A 242 -13.99 6.00 43.22
CA CYS A 242 -12.81 6.74 43.64
C CYS A 242 -11.48 6.00 43.42
N GLU A 243 -11.51 4.70 43.10
CA GLU A 243 -10.33 3.91 42.71
C GLU A 243 -10.18 3.79 41.19
N GLY A 244 -11.08 4.42 40.41
CA GLY A 244 -11.07 4.32 38.96
C GLY A 244 -11.61 3.00 38.43
N VAL A 245 -12.46 2.30 39.20
CA VAL A 245 -13.13 1.07 38.78
C VAL A 245 -14.53 1.39 38.28
N ALA A 246 -14.84 0.95 37.06
CA ALA A 246 -16.17 1.11 36.46
C ALA A 246 -17.23 0.39 37.30
N ASN A 247 -18.24 1.13 37.78
CA ASN A 247 -19.27 0.69 38.72
C ASN A 247 -18.70 0.07 40.00
N GLY A 248 -17.53 0.53 40.44
CA GLY A 248 -16.90 0.07 41.66
C GLY A 248 -17.60 0.58 42.93
N SER A 249 -17.17 0.07 44.08
CA SER A 249 -17.80 0.32 45.39
C SER A 249 -17.15 1.44 46.19
N ALA A 250 -15.98 1.96 45.78
CA ALA A 250 -15.27 3.01 46.48
C ALA A 250 -15.92 4.38 46.23
N LEU A 251 -17.09 4.62 46.84
CA LEU A 251 -17.87 5.83 46.64
C LEU A 251 -17.64 6.83 47.78
N PRO A 252 -17.90 8.14 47.58
CA PRO A 252 -17.88 9.09 48.67
C PRO A 252 -18.70 8.61 49.88
N GLY A 253 -18.07 8.59 51.06
CA GLY A 253 -18.62 8.07 52.30
C GLY A 253 -18.35 6.60 52.60
N THR A 254 -17.76 5.82 51.67
CA THR A 254 -17.30 4.46 51.98
C THR A 254 -15.93 4.48 52.66
N ALA A 255 -15.65 3.45 53.46
CA ALA A 255 -14.39 3.32 54.18
C ALA A 255 -13.20 3.19 53.22
N CYS A 256 -12.07 3.75 53.62
CA CYS A 256 -10.78 3.66 52.93
C CYS A 256 -9.64 3.65 53.96
N ASN A 257 -8.38 3.73 53.52
CA ASN A 257 -7.21 3.88 54.38
C ASN A 257 -6.30 4.97 53.81
N ASP A 258 -6.15 6.10 54.50
CA ASP A 258 -5.33 7.24 54.04
C ASP A 258 -3.84 7.06 54.36
N ASN A 259 -3.48 5.91 54.98
CA ASN A 259 -2.16 5.52 55.46
C ASN A 259 -1.54 6.51 56.45
N ASN A 260 -2.33 7.42 57.01
CA ASN A 260 -1.87 8.33 58.05
C ASN A 260 -2.16 7.72 59.42
N ALA A 261 -1.09 7.41 60.16
CA ALA A 261 -1.22 6.80 61.48
C ALA A 261 -1.91 7.72 62.52
N ASN A 262 -2.07 9.01 62.23
CA ASN A 262 -2.69 10.00 63.14
C ASN A 262 -4.18 10.23 62.85
N THR A 263 -4.79 9.45 61.97
CA THR A 263 -6.20 9.53 61.59
C THR A 263 -6.90 8.22 61.87
N ILE A 264 -8.21 8.29 62.12
CA ILE A 264 -9.10 7.13 62.26
C ILE A 264 -10.37 7.33 61.44
N ASN A 265 -11.07 6.23 61.14
CA ASN A 265 -12.33 6.20 60.39
C ASN A 265 -12.20 6.87 59.01
N ASP A 266 -11.21 6.46 58.23
CA ASP A 266 -10.94 7.07 56.92
C ASP A 266 -12.06 6.76 55.93
N VAL A 267 -12.52 7.80 55.24
CA VAL A 267 -13.58 7.73 54.24
C VAL A 267 -13.20 8.51 53.00
N TRP A 268 -13.73 8.09 51.85
CA TRP A 268 -13.63 8.86 50.61
C TRP A 268 -14.48 10.13 50.72
N ASP A 269 -13.89 11.29 50.44
CA ASP A 269 -14.63 12.56 50.33
C ASP A 269 -15.33 12.69 48.95
N ALA A 270 -16.06 13.80 48.76
CA ALA A 270 -16.76 14.08 47.49
C ALA A 270 -15.83 14.30 46.28
N ASN A 271 -14.53 14.54 46.53
CA ASN A 271 -13.49 14.71 45.52
C ASN A 271 -12.62 13.45 45.39
N CYS A 272 -13.02 12.32 45.97
CA CYS A 272 -12.27 11.08 45.99
C CYS A 272 -10.88 11.19 46.64
N ASN A 273 -10.73 12.01 47.67
CA ASN A 273 -9.60 11.92 48.59
C ASN A 273 -9.98 11.00 49.75
N CYS A 274 -9.15 10.00 50.03
CA CYS A 274 -9.28 9.22 51.25
C CYS A 274 -8.73 10.05 52.41
N THR A 275 -9.58 10.37 53.39
CA THR A 275 -9.18 11.17 54.56
C THR A 275 -9.84 10.63 55.82
N GLY A 276 -9.09 10.56 56.92
CA GLY A 276 -9.63 10.24 58.23
C GLY A 276 -9.79 11.42 59.17
N THR A 277 -10.40 11.14 60.33
CA THR A 277 -10.56 12.10 61.42
C THR A 277 -9.27 12.14 62.23
N ALA A 278 -8.63 13.31 62.30
CA ALA A 278 -7.41 13.49 63.07
C ALA A 278 -7.64 13.22 64.57
N VAL A 279 -6.75 12.44 65.17
CA VAL A 279 -6.73 12.14 66.60
C VAL A 279 -5.31 12.28 67.16
N THR A 280 -5.20 12.62 68.43
CA THR A 280 -3.92 12.57 69.15
C THR A 280 -3.85 11.29 69.95
N PHE A 281 -2.84 10.47 69.73
CA PHE A 281 -2.60 9.28 70.54
C PHE A 281 -1.94 9.67 71.86
N ASP A 282 -2.37 9.04 72.95
CA ASP A 282 -1.69 9.15 74.24
C ASP A 282 -0.45 8.23 74.31
N CYS A 283 0.26 8.23 75.43
CA CYS A 283 1.48 7.44 75.63
C CYS A 283 1.26 5.93 75.62
N GLU A 284 0.01 5.46 75.67
CA GLU A 284 -0.35 4.03 75.53
C GLU A 284 -0.81 3.68 74.10
N GLY A 285 -0.80 4.65 73.17
CA GLY A 285 -1.25 4.46 71.80
C GLY A 285 -2.77 4.43 71.65
N VAL A 286 -3.51 5.04 72.59
CA VAL A 286 -4.96 5.17 72.53
C VAL A 286 -5.34 6.53 71.96
N ALA A 287 -6.16 6.54 70.90
CA ALA A 287 -6.67 7.77 70.30
C ALA A 287 -7.50 8.58 71.30
N ASN A 288 -7.10 9.83 71.54
CA ASN A 288 -7.64 10.73 72.56
C ASN A 288 -7.64 10.12 73.98
N GLY A 289 -6.65 9.27 74.27
CA GLY A 289 -6.49 8.67 75.58
C GLY A 289 -5.97 9.66 76.64
N SER A 290 -5.94 9.20 77.89
CA SER A 290 -5.63 10.03 79.07
C SER A 290 -4.18 9.91 79.55
N ALA A 291 -3.38 8.99 79.01
CA ALA A 291 -1.99 8.79 79.40
C ALA A 291 -1.09 9.85 78.75
N LEU A 292 -1.15 11.10 79.22
CA LEU A 292 -0.40 12.21 78.65
C LEU A 292 0.89 12.48 79.45
N PRO A 293 1.91 13.13 78.86
CA PRO A 293 3.07 13.58 79.62
C PRO A 293 2.67 14.38 80.87
N GLY A 294 3.18 13.96 82.03
CA GLY A 294 2.85 14.50 83.35
C GLY A 294 1.72 13.80 84.09
N THR A 295 0.98 12.86 83.48
CA THR A 295 0.02 12.03 84.22
C THR A 295 0.72 10.88 84.94
N SER A 296 0.12 10.41 86.03
CA SER A 296 0.67 9.30 86.82
C SER A 296 0.73 8.01 86.01
N CYS A 297 1.78 7.23 86.22
CA CYS A 297 1.97 5.90 85.67
C CYS A 297 2.62 4.99 86.73
N ASN A 298 3.04 3.78 86.37
CA ASN A 298 3.82 2.89 87.22
C ASN A 298 4.95 2.27 86.38
N ASP A 299 6.20 2.61 86.70
CA ASP A 299 7.38 2.12 85.97
C ASP A 299 7.84 0.73 86.45
N ASN A 300 7.12 0.16 87.43
CA ASN A 300 7.38 -1.09 88.12
C ASN A 300 8.76 -1.18 88.78
N ASN A 301 9.44 -0.04 88.99
CA ASN A 301 10.70 0.02 89.69
C ASN A 301 10.47 0.32 91.18
N ALA A 302 10.81 -0.62 92.06
CA ALA A 302 10.61 -0.45 93.50
C ALA A 302 11.47 0.66 94.13
N ASN A 303 12.48 1.17 93.43
CA ASN A 303 13.38 2.23 93.91
C ASN A 303 12.96 3.64 93.48
N THR A 304 11.83 3.77 92.79
CA THR A 304 11.26 5.04 92.34
C THR A 304 9.92 5.29 93.01
N ILE A 305 9.57 6.57 93.16
CA ILE A 305 8.25 7.01 93.62
C ILE A 305 7.72 8.10 92.69
N ASN A 306 6.40 8.31 92.71
CA ASN A 306 5.70 9.33 91.92
C ASN A 306 5.95 9.20 90.41
N ASP A 307 5.74 8.01 89.85
CA ASP A 307 6.00 7.75 88.44
C ASP A 307 5.04 8.53 87.56
N VAL A 308 5.59 9.20 86.55
CA VAL A 308 4.86 9.99 85.57
C VAL A 308 5.35 9.70 84.16
N TRP A 309 4.48 9.87 83.18
CA TRP A 309 4.89 9.85 81.77
C TRP A 309 5.74 11.09 81.46
N ASP A 310 6.92 10.89 80.87
CA ASP A 310 7.74 12.00 80.38
C ASP A 310 7.28 12.48 78.98
N ALA A 311 7.94 13.51 78.45
CA ALA A 311 7.63 14.07 77.13
C ALA A 311 7.89 13.08 75.96
N ASN A 312 8.65 12.01 76.21
CA ASN A 312 8.93 10.94 75.26
C ASN A 312 8.06 9.70 75.51
N CYS A 313 6.99 9.82 76.32
CA CYS A 313 6.13 8.72 76.71
C CYS A 313 6.87 7.54 77.34
N THR A 314 7.89 7.84 78.14
CA THR A 314 8.53 6.88 79.05
C THR A 314 7.96 7.08 80.44
N CYS A 315 7.41 6.01 81.03
CA CYS A 315 6.99 6.03 82.42
C CYS A 315 8.22 5.90 83.32
N ALA A 316 8.46 6.90 84.18
CA ALA A 316 9.57 6.88 85.12
C ALA A 316 9.22 7.65 86.40
N GLY A 317 9.70 7.17 87.54
CA GLY A 317 9.61 7.88 88.82
C GLY A 317 10.90 8.53 89.30
N THR A 318 10.80 9.20 90.45
CA THR A 318 11.94 9.83 91.13
C THR A 318 12.66 8.81 91.99
N ALA A 319 13.95 8.59 91.75
CA ALA A 319 14.75 7.66 92.53
C ALA A 319 14.87 8.09 94.00
N VAL A 320 14.70 7.14 94.91
CA VAL A 320 14.85 7.34 96.36
C VAL A 320 15.70 6.24 96.98
N THR A 321 16.41 6.55 98.05
CA THR A 321 17.11 5.55 98.88
C THR A 321 16.28 5.25 100.11
N PHE A 322 15.97 3.99 100.37
CA PHE A 322 15.26 3.59 101.59
C PHE A 322 16.23 3.45 102.76
N ASP A 323 15.81 3.89 103.95
CA ASP A 323 16.54 3.66 105.19
C ASP A 323 16.32 2.25 105.76
N CYS A 324 16.90 1.94 106.93
CA CYS A 324 16.79 0.63 107.56
C CYS A 324 15.38 0.25 108.01
N GLU A 325 14.43 1.20 108.04
CA GLU A 325 13.01 0.96 108.32
C GLU A 325 12.15 0.87 107.05
N GLY A 326 12.78 0.97 105.86
CA GLY A 326 12.07 0.94 104.57
C GLY A 326 11.38 2.26 104.23
N VAL A 327 11.80 3.39 104.83
CA VAL A 327 11.27 4.72 104.55
C VAL A 327 12.15 5.41 103.51
N ALA A 328 11.53 5.90 102.42
CA ALA A 328 12.23 6.66 101.38
C ALA A 328 12.86 7.94 101.96
N ASN A 329 14.18 8.06 101.84
CA ASN A 329 15.02 9.10 102.43
C ASN A 329 14.88 9.24 103.95
N GLY A 330 14.60 8.13 104.64
CA GLY A 330 14.47 8.11 106.09
C GLY A 330 15.80 8.25 106.83
N SER A 331 15.73 8.46 108.15
CA SER A 331 16.88 8.77 109.00
C SER A 331 17.50 7.55 109.70
N ALA A 332 16.88 6.37 109.62
CA ALA A 332 17.38 5.15 110.24
C ALA A 332 18.53 4.57 109.40
N LEU A 333 19.70 5.19 109.46
CA LEU A 333 20.89 4.78 108.71
C LEU A 333 21.86 3.98 109.58
N PRO A 334 22.72 3.12 109.01
CA PRO A 334 23.76 2.45 109.79
C PRO A 334 24.59 3.43 110.62
N GLY A 335 24.75 3.15 111.91
CA GLY A 335 25.41 3.98 112.92
C GLY A 335 24.49 4.95 113.67
N THR A 336 23.23 5.11 113.24
CA THR A 336 22.23 5.89 114.01
C THR A 336 21.67 5.07 115.17
N SER A 337 21.22 5.76 116.22
CA SER A 337 20.67 5.12 117.42
C SER A 337 19.36 4.40 117.13
N CYS A 338 19.18 3.26 117.76
CA CYS A 338 17.94 2.49 117.75
C CYS A 338 17.74 1.85 119.13
N ASP A 339 16.70 1.02 119.28
CA ASP A 339 16.45 0.20 120.48
C ASP A 339 16.29 -1.25 120.01
N ASP A 340 17.18 -2.15 120.41
CA ASP A 340 17.15 -3.56 119.98
C ASP A 340 16.19 -4.42 120.83
N GLY A 341 15.49 -3.79 121.78
CA GLY A 341 14.53 -4.40 122.69
C GLY A 341 15.17 -5.33 123.72
N ASN A 342 16.50 -5.42 123.77
CA ASN A 342 17.21 -6.29 124.70
C ASN A 342 17.72 -5.49 125.90
N ALA A 343 17.06 -5.71 127.05
CA ALA A 343 17.41 -5.02 128.30
C ALA A 343 18.82 -5.33 128.85
N SER A 344 19.54 -6.30 128.28
CA SER A 344 20.94 -6.60 128.65
C SER A 344 21.97 -5.83 127.82
N THR A 345 21.52 -5.04 126.84
CA THR A 345 22.33 -4.20 125.97
C THR A 345 21.94 -2.74 126.11
N GLY A 346 22.82 -1.84 125.70
CA GLY A 346 22.55 -0.41 125.61
C GLY A 346 23.44 0.26 124.56
N ASN A 347 23.17 1.53 124.27
CA ASN A 347 23.73 2.26 123.12
C ASN A 347 23.50 1.51 121.79
N ASP A 348 22.24 1.15 121.52
CA ASP A 348 21.91 0.35 120.35
C ASP A 348 21.99 1.21 119.09
N THR A 349 22.58 0.63 118.05
CA THR A 349 22.75 1.30 116.76
C THR A 349 22.43 0.36 115.62
N TRP A 350 21.92 0.93 114.52
CA TRP A 350 21.73 0.18 113.29
C TRP A 350 23.09 -0.25 112.74
N ASN A 351 23.30 -1.55 112.52
CA ASN A 351 24.51 -2.03 111.87
C ASN A 351 24.43 -1.87 110.34
N ALA A 352 25.51 -2.18 109.62
CA ALA A 352 25.59 -2.09 108.16
C ALA A 352 24.59 -3.00 107.41
N ASN A 353 24.02 -4.00 108.08
CA ASN A 353 22.99 -4.89 107.57
C ASN A 353 21.57 -4.45 108.00
N CYS A 354 21.41 -3.22 108.49
CA CYS A 354 20.15 -2.70 109.00
C CYS A 354 19.52 -3.58 110.10
N GLN A 355 20.35 -4.05 111.03
CA GLN A 355 19.89 -4.70 112.25
C GLN A 355 20.21 -3.79 113.43
N CYS A 356 19.21 -3.51 114.27
CA CYS A 356 19.45 -2.80 115.51
C CYS A 356 20.16 -3.72 116.51
N VAL A 357 21.35 -3.33 116.97
CA VAL A 357 22.16 -4.13 117.91
C VAL A 357 22.81 -3.23 118.96
N GLY A 358 22.77 -3.68 120.21
CA GLY A 358 23.36 -2.98 121.35
C GLY A 358 24.67 -3.55 121.89
N GLN A 359 25.34 -2.76 122.73
CA GLN A 359 26.54 -3.18 123.46
C GLN A 359 26.16 -3.77 124.82
N VAL A 360 26.76 -4.89 125.21
CA VAL A 360 26.42 -5.59 126.46
C VAL A 360 26.68 -4.70 127.68
N ILE A 361 25.70 -4.63 128.59
CA ILE A 361 25.83 -3.98 129.89
C ILE A 361 26.52 -4.95 130.86
N ASP A 362 27.59 -4.50 131.52
CA ASP A 362 28.35 -5.30 132.49
C ASP A 362 27.67 -5.40 133.87
N CYS A 363 28.23 -6.21 134.78
CA CYS A 363 27.65 -6.44 136.11
C CYS A 363 27.69 -5.19 137.02
N MET A 364 28.40 -4.13 136.63
CA MET A 364 28.44 -2.84 137.32
C MET A 364 27.49 -1.80 136.68
N GLY A 365 26.74 -2.19 135.63
CA GLY A 365 25.81 -1.30 134.93
C GLY A 365 26.49 -0.41 133.89
N MET A 366 27.73 -0.69 133.48
CA MET A 366 28.42 0.05 132.42
C MET A 366 28.21 -0.61 131.05
N VAL A 367 27.70 0.17 130.09
CA VAL A 367 27.58 -0.25 128.68
C VAL A 367 28.98 -0.47 128.11
N GLY A 368 29.27 -1.68 127.62
CA GLY A 368 30.59 -2.06 127.10
C GLY A 368 31.66 -2.29 128.18
N GLY A 369 31.27 -2.40 129.45
CA GLY A 369 32.21 -2.60 130.56
C GLY A 369 32.79 -4.02 130.66
N THR A 370 33.90 -4.16 131.39
CA THR A 370 34.68 -5.41 131.47
C THR A 370 34.29 -6.31 132.64
N ALA A 371 33.44 -5.86 133.56
CA ALA A 371 32.98 -6.64 134.72
C ALA A 371 31.87 -7.62 134.31
N LEU A 372 32.19 -8.55 133.40
CA LEU A 372 31.25 -9.50 132.83
C LEU A 372 31.09 -10.72 133.76
N PRO A 373 29.96 -11.46 133.68
CA PRO A 373 29.79 -12.68 134.46
C PRO A 373 30.97 -13.62 134.30
N SER A 374 31.38 -14.28 135.38
CA SER A 374 32.52 -15.22 135.44
C SER A 374 33.91 -14.57 135.36
N THR A 375 34.01 -13.24 135.30
CA THR A 375 35.30 -12.53 135.48
C THR A 375 35.64 -12.41 136.96
N SER A 376 36.93 -12.52 137.32
CA SER A 376 37.39 -12.53 138.71
C SER A 376 37.11 -11.20 139.42
N CYS A 377 36.54 -11.27 140.62
CA CYS A 377 36.38 -10.15 141.54
C CYS A 377 36.92 -10.51 142.93
N ASN A 378 36.90 -9.56 143.86
CA ASN A 378 37.25 -9.78 145.26
C ASN A 378 36.14 -9.11 146.09
N ASP A 379 35.35 -9.90 146.81
CA ASP A 379 34.25 -9.39 147.63
C ASP A 379 34.71 -8.87 149.01
N ASN A 380 36.03 -8.87 149.25
CA ASN A 380 36.71 -8.49 150.49
C ASN A 380 36.27 -9.30 151.72
N ASN A 381 35.69 -10.48 151.53
CA ASN A 381 35.39 -11.43 152.59
C ASN A 381 36.54 -12.43 152.74
N ALA A 382 37.29 -12.33 153.83
CA ALA A 382 38.46 -13.19 154.06
C ALA A 382 38.15 -14.70 154.19
N ASN A 383 36.87 -15.10 154.18
CA ASN A 383 36.43 -16.50 154.23
C ASN A 383 36.07 -17.08 152.85
N THR A 384 36.17 -16.33 151.76
CA THR A 384 35.97 -16.79 150.37
C THR A 384 37.29 -16.70 149.58
N ILE A 385 37.48 -17.62 148.64
CA ILE A 385 38.62 -17.64 147.70
C ILE A 385 38.08 -17.83 146.29
N ASN A 386 38.60 -17.05 145.34
CA ASN A 386 38.20 -17.00 143.92
C ASN A 386 36.79 -16.45 143.65
N ASP A 387 36.50 -15.24 144.12
CA ASP A 387 35.22 -14.59 143.80
C ASP A 387 35.15 -14.26 142.30
N VAL A 388 33.96 -14.40 141.73
CA VAL A 388 33.66 -14.02 140.35
C VAL A 388 32.39 -13.20 140.30
N TRP A 389 32.34 -12.25 139.37
CA TRP A 389 31.11 -11.53 139.08
C TRP A 389 30.04 -12.54 138.65
N VAL A 390 28.96 -12.65 139.43
CA VAL A 390 27.77 -13.39 139.03
C VAL A 390 26.66 -12.39 138.84
N ARG A 391 25.95 -12.48 137.71
CA ARG A 391 24.68 -11.76 137.54
C ARG A 391 23.68 -12.35 138.52
N THR A 392 23.60 -11.78 139.72
CA THR A 392 22.41 -11.94 140.55
C THR A 392 21.35 -11.08 139.88
N ALA A 393 20.23 -11.69 139.50
CA ALA A 393 19.13 -10.98 138.86
C ALA A 393 18.70 -9.83 139.78
N LEU A 394 19.11 -8.61 139.44
CA LEU A 394 18.60 -7.38 140.01
C LEU A 394 17.15 -7.27 139.54
N ALA A 395 16.24 -7.90 140.28
CA ALA A 395 14.84 -7.55 140.24
C ALA A 395 14.69 -6.25 141.04
N ARG A 396 14.50 -5.12 140.37
CA ARG A 396 13.77 -3.97 140.91
C ARG A 396 13.23 -3.07 139.81
N LEU A 397 11.89 -3.03 139.79
CA LEU A 397 10.93 -2.06 139.25
C LEU A 397 10.96 -1.77 137.75
#